data_AF-A0A6I2L5A1-F1
#
_entry.id   AF-A0A6I2L5A1-F1
#
_cell.length_a   1.000
_cell.length_b   1.000
_cell.length_c   1.000
_cell.angle_alpha   90.00
_cell.angle_beta   90.00
_cell.angle_gamma   90.00
#
_symmetry.space_group_name_H-M   'P 1'
#
loop_
_entity.id
_entity.type
_entity.pdbx_description
1 polymer ?
#
loop_
_entity_poly.entity_id
_entity_poly.type
_entity_poly.pdbx_seq_one_letter_code
_entity_poly.pdbx_strand_id
1 'polypeptide(L)'
;MAATPVGTTTLTSLTSPAFNLNSIDLIRLPARRDWTVTFIGTKTDNTTVSQTITITDNAWHTYSLGADFTDLVSVTWQEGVLRLYAYDNIDVTAVPEAETWAMLLAGLGMLGWMQRRRQA
;
A
#
# COMPACT_ATOMS: atom_id res chain seq x y z
N MET A 1 9.11 21.50 -12.26
CA MET A 1 10.18 20.58 -12.69
C MET A 1 10.15 19.41 -11.73
N ALA A 2 9.70 18.23 -12.20
CA ALA A 2 9.84 17.01 -11.42
C ALA A 2 11.34 16.68 -11.30
N ALA A 3 11.82 16.35 -10.10
CA ALA A 3 13.21 16.00 -9.89
C ALA A 3 13.52 14.65 -10.57
N THR A 4 14.66 14.54 -11.25
CA THR A 4 15.19 13.26 -11.72
C THR A 4 15.37 12.32 -10.51
N PRO A 5 14.76 11.12 -10.48
CA PRO A 5 14.86 10.22 -9.34
C PRO A 5 16.28 9.65 -9.26
N VAL A 6 16.93 9.72 -8.08
CA VAL A 6 18.28 9.15 -7.88
C VAL A 6 18.31 8.15 -6.72
N GLY A 7 17.35 8.22 -5.77
CA GLY A 7 17.05 7.13 -4.84
C GLY A 7 15.60 6.68 -4.99
N THR A 8 15.34 5.39 -4.91
CA THR A 8 13.97 4.84 -4.83
C THR A 8 13.86 4.02 -3.57
N THR A 9 12.86 4.32 -2.75
CA THR A 9 12.49 3.47 -1.61
C THR A 9 11.36 2.57 -2.05
N THR A 10 11.46 1.28 -1.69
CA THR A 10 10.49 0.26 -2.05
C THR A 10 9.97 -0.42 -0.80
N LEU A 11 8.66 -0.40 -0.61
CA LEU A 11 7.93 -1.22 0.35
C LEU A 11 7.43 -2.48 -0.37
N THR A 12 7.77 -3.64 0.17
CA THR A 12 7.30 -4.95 -0.29
C THR A 12 6.85 -5.77 0.88
N SER A 13 5.80 -6.56 0.69
CA SER A 13 5.40 -7.57 1.67
C SER A 13 6.41 -8.73 1.68
N LEU A 14 6.75 -9.24 2.88
CA LEU A 14 7.59 -10.43 3.04
C LEU A 14 6.79 -11.70 3.39
N THR A 15 5.53 -11.54 3.81
CA THR A 15 4.75 -12.60 4.45
C THR A 15 3.31 -12.74 3.94
N SER A 16 2.81 -11.77 3.16
CA SER A 16 1.48 -11.77 2.55
C SER A 16 1.58 -11.54 1.03
N PRO A 17 0.74 -12.17 0.21
CA PRO A 17 0.80 -11.99 -1.25
C PRO A 17 0.32 -10.62 -1.71
N ALA A 18 -0.50 -9.90 -0.91
CA ALA A 18 -0.98 -8.57 -1.26
C ALA A 18 -1.34 -7.71 -0.04
N PHE A 19 -1.18 -6.40 -0.15
CA PHE A 19 -1.57 -5.42 0.87
C PHE A 19 -2.24 -4.19 0.24
N ASN A 20 -2.99 -3.45 1.05
CA ASN A 20 -3.42 -2.10 0.70
C ASN A 20 -2.54 -1.10 1.46
N LEU A 21 -2.21 0.02 0.82
CA LEU A 21 -1.52 1.14 1.46
C LEU A 21 -2.54 2.25 1.72
N ASN A 22 -2.79 2.56 2.99
CA ASN A 22 -3.85 3.49 3.38
C ASN A 22 -3.31 4.91 3.55
N SER A 23 -2.20 5.05 4.28
CA SER A 23 -1.58 6.35 4.53
C SER A 23 -0.10 6.23 4.86
N ILE A 24 0.58 7.38 4.79
CA ILE A 24 1.95 7.55 5.22
C ILE A 24 2.13 8.96 5.78
N ASP A 25 2.92 9.10 6.84
CA ASP A 25 3.31 10.40 7.34
C ASP A 25 4.52 10.90 6.56
N LEU A 26 4.47 12.15 6.10
CA LEU A 26 5.57 12.80 5.39
C LEU A 26 5.90 14.14 6.03
N ILE A 27 7.19 14.46 6.07
CA ILE A 27 7.72 15.78 6.40
C ILE A 27 8.79 16.16 5.39
N ARG A 28 8.94 17.44 5.08
CA ARG A 28 10.11 17.94 4.33
C ARG A 28 11.00 18.79 5.23
N LEU A 29 12.32 18.76 4.97
CA LEU A 29 13.25 19.73 5.54
C LEU A 29 12.82 21.17 5.19
N PRO A 30 13.19 22.16 6.02
CA PRO A 30 12.97 23.56 5.72
C PRO A 30 13.50 23.92 4.31
N ALA A 31 12.58 24.12 3.39
CA ALA A 31 12.88 24.46 2.01
C ALA A 31 12.00 25.63 1.55
N ARG A 32 12.53 26.42 0.61
CA ARG A 32 11.85 27.60 0.05
C ARG A 32 10.74 27.27 -0.96
N ARG A 33 10.50 25.98 -1.24
CA ARG A 33 9.52 25.48 -2.21
C ARG A 33 8.85 24.22 -1.67
N ASP A 34 7.64 23.97 -2.16
CA ASP A 34 6.92 22.72 -1.93
C ASP A 34 7.70 21.54 -2.52
N TRP A 35 7.52 20.37 -1.91
CA TRP A 35 8.16 19.14 -2.35
C TRP A 35 7.13 18.13 -2.79
N THR A 36 7.38 17.42 -3.89
CA THR A 36 6.47 16.38 -4.38
C THR A 36 7.07 15.00 -4.23
N VAL A 37 6.29 14.05 -3.73
CA VAL A 37 6.65 12.63 -3.68
C VAL A 37 5.67 11.87 -4.57
N THR A 38 6.19 11.14 -5.54
CA THR A 38 5.38 10.26 -6.40
C THR A 38 5.46 8.84 -5.88
N PHE A 39 4.30 8.28 -5.55
CA PHE A 39 4.10 6.88 -5.18
C PHE A 39 3.66 6.11 -6.42
N ILE A 40 4.22 4.93 -6.62
CA ILE A 40 3.87 3.99 -7.67
C ILE A 40 3.67 2.63 -7.02
N GLY A 41 2.42 2.18 -6.94
CA GLY A 41 2.06 0.85 -6.48
C GLY A 41 1.99 -0.14 -7.63
N THR A 42 2.61 -1.32 -7.48
CA THR A 42 2.45 -2.46 -8.39
C THR A 42 1.44 -3.42 -7.78
N LYS A 43 0.41 -3.78 -8.54
CA LYS A 43 -0.67 -4.69 -8.13
C LYS A 43 -0.29 -6.15 -8.40
N THR A 44 -1.05 -7.07 -7.79
CA THR A 44 -0.92 -8.53 -7.99
C THR A 44 -1.08 -8.98 -9.45
N ASP A 45 -1.81 -8.22 -10.28
CA ASP A 45 -1.97 -8.46 -11.71
C ASP A 45 -0.89 -7.78 -12.58
N ASN A 46 0.16 -7.24 -11.94
CA ASN A 46 1.24 -6.44 -12.53
C ASN A 46 0.82 -5.07 -13.11
N THR A 47 -0.43 -4.64 -12.97
CA THR A 47 -0.82 -3.26 -13.28
C THR A 47 -0.26 -2.30 -12.23
N THR A 48 -0.22 -1.00 -12.55
CA THR A 48 0.29 0.02 -11.63
C THR A 48 -0.73 1.09 -11.33
N VAL A 49 -0.66 1.63 -10.12
CA VAL A 49 -1.37 2.83 -9.66
C VAL A 49 -0.34 3.88 -9.26
N SER A 50 -0.62 5.16 -9.49
CA SER A 50 0.28 6.25 -9.10
C SER A 50 -0.45 7.42 -8.49
N GLN A 51 0.17 8.03 -7.48
CA GLN A 51 -0.29 9.25 -6.83
C GLN A 51 0.90 10.15 -6.51
N THR A 52 0.75 11.44 -6.76
CA THR A 52 1.72 12.45 -6.33
C THR A 52 1.15 13.22 -5.15
N ILE A 53 1.93 13.32 -4.08
CA ILE A 53 1.63 14.12 -2.89
C ILE A 53 2.55 15.33 -2.86
N THR A 54 1.99 16.50 -2.56
CA THR A 54 2.74 17.75 -2.35
C THR A 54 2.82 18.07 -0.86
N ILE A 55 4.03 18.25 -0.35
CA ILE A 55 4.34 18.63 1.02
C ILE A 55 4.69 20.12 1.04
N THR A 56 3.91 20.92 1.76
CA THR A 56 3.96 22.40 1.70
C THR A 56 4.72 23.05 2.85
N ASP A 57 4.97 22.35 3.96
CA ASP A 57 5.63 22.91 5.15
C ASP A 57 6.57 21.89 5.83
N ASN A 58 7.34 22.36 6.82
CA ASN A 58 8.22 21.53 7.64
C ASN A 58 7.47 21.02 8.88
N ALA A 59 6.41 20.26 8.65
CA ALA A 59 5.64 19.57 9.68
C ALA A 59 5.27 18.17 9.20
N TRP A 60 5.07 17.25 10.14
CA TRP A 60 4.55 15.92 9.84
C TRP A 60 3.06 16.01 9.50
N HIS A 61 2.68 15.43 8.37
CA HIS A 61 1.29 15.28 7.98
C HIS A 61 1.02 13.86 7.51
N THR A 62 -0.14 13.33 7.88
CA THR A 62 -0.66 12.08 7.36
C THR A 62 -1.29 12.32 6.00
N TYR A 63 -0.76 11.65 4.97
CA TYR A 63 -1.33 11.69 3.63
C TYR A 63 -2.00 10.36 3.32
N SER A 64 -3.30 10.40 3.03
CA SER A 64 -4.04 9.25 2.55
C SER A 64 -3.70 8.94 1.10
N LEU A 65 -3.55 7.65 0.80
CA LEU A 65 -3.45 7.17 -0.56
C LEU A 65 -4.85 7.00 -1.15
N GLY A 66 -4.96 7.11 -2.47
CA GLY A 66 -6.20 6.93 -3.19
C GLY A 66 -6.76 5.51 -3.01
N ALA A 67 -8.07 5.37 -3.12
CA ALA A 67 -8.76 4.08 -2.96
C ALA A 67 -8.28 2.97 -3.92
N ASP A 68 -7.53 3.34 -4.98
CA ASP A 68 -6.95 2.42 -5.95
C ASP A 68 -5.63 1.78 -5.48
N PHE A 69 -5.07 2.20 -4.34
CA PHE A 69 -3.88 1.60 -3.70
C PHE A 69 -4.22 0.31 -2.93
N THR A 70 -4.86 -0.62 -3.64
CA THR A 70 -5.25 -1.94 -3.14
C THR A 70 -4.57 -3.07 -3.91
N ASP A 71 -4.53 -4.24 -3.29
CA ASP A 71 -4.01 -5.48 -3.91
C ASP A 71 -2.57 -5.34 -4.40
N LEU A 72 -1.76 -4.61 -3.64
CA LEU A 72 -0.39 -4.24 -3.97
C LEU A 72 0.59 -5.34 -3.57
N VAL A 73 1.56 -5.61 -4.45
CA VAL A 73 2.76 -6.42 -4.14
C VAL A 73 3.93 -5.53 -3.71
N SER A 74 3.96 -4.29 -4.21
CA SER A 74 4.96 -3.30 -3.83
C SER A 74 4.47 -1.88 -4.01
N VAL A 75 5.07 -0.95 -3.27
CA VAL A 75 4.97 0.49 -3.52
C VAL A 75 6.36 1.08 -3.56
N THR A 76 6.63 1.87 -4.58
CA THR A 76 7.87 2.62 -4.72
C THR A 76 7.61 4.10 -4.62
N TRP A 77 8.51 4.85 -3.99
CA TRP A 77 8.48 6.30 -4.02
C TRP A 77 9.89 6.87 -4.11
N GLN A 78 9.97 8.05 -4.72
CA GLN A 78 11.22 8.62 -5.20
C GLN A 78 11.84 9.56 -4.18
N GLU A 79 13.06 9.22 -3.76
CA GLU A 79 13.96 10.11 -3.03
C GLU A 79 14.74 10.97 -4.04
N GLY A 80 14.49 12.28 -4.00
CA GLY A 80 15.32 13.23 -4.77
C GLY A 80 16.76 13.26 -4.24
N VAL A 81 17.71 13.75 -5.06
CA VAL A 81 19.17 13.81 -4.79
C VAL A 81 19.54 14.32 -3.40
N LEU A 82 18.74 15.23 -2.85
CA LEU A 82 19.01 15.89 -1.58
C LEU A 82 18.28 15.26 -0.38
N ARG A 83 17.52 14.17 -0.57
CA ARG A 83 16.70 13.50 0.48
C ARG A 83 16.01 14.50 1.41
N LEU A 84 15.33 15.48 0.81
CA LEU A 84 14.76 16.62 1.55
C LEU A 84 13.45 16.31 2.25
N TYR A 85 13.07 15.04 2.35
CA TYR A 85 11.89 14.61 3.08
C TYR A 85 12.20 13.34 3.87
N ALA A 86 11.42 13.14 4.93
CA ALA A 86 11.39 11.92 5.71
C ALA A 86 9.95 11.37 5.71
N TYR A 87 9.82 10.10 6.03
CA TYR A 87 8.56 9.39 6.11
C TYR A 87 8.51 8.53 7.36
N ASP A 88 7.31 8.34 7.91
CA ASP A 88 7.04 7.49 9.08
C ASP A 88 5.58 6.96 9.03
N ASN A 89 5.19 6.16 10.01
CA ASN A 89 3.81 5.71 10.25
C ASN A 89 3.10 5.20 8.99
N ILE A 90 3.73 4.27 8.29
CA ILE A 90 3.16 3.63 7.11
C ILE A 90 2.03 2.71 7.55
N ASP A 91 0.79 3.06 7.20
CA ASP A 91 -0.40 2.25 7.50
C ASP A 91 -0.77 1.34 6.34
N VAL A 92 -0.75 0.03 6.61
CA VAL A 92 -1.05 -1.02 5.64
C VAL A 92 -2.06 -2.00 6.21
N THR A 93 -2.96 -2.50 5.36
CA THR A 93 -3.85 -3.61 5.69
C THR A 93 -3.56 -4.80 4.80
N ALA A 94 -3.38 -5.98 5.39
CA ALA A 94 -3.23 -7.21 4.63
C ALA A 94 -4.53 -7.52 3.85
N VAL A 95 -4.39 -7.97 2.61
CA VAL A 95 -5.51 -8.50 1.83
C VAL A 95 -5.60 -9.99 2.09
N PRO A 96 -6.73 -10.51 2.64
CA PRO A 96 -6.89 -11.94 2.85
C PRO A 96 -6.79 -12.70 1.54
N GLU A 97 -6.04 -13.79 1.56
CA GLU A 97 -5.82 -14.59 0.35
C GLU A 97 -7.13 -15.22 -0.13
N ALA A 98 -7.33 -15.31 -1.46
CA ALA A 98 -8.51 -15.94 -2.05
C ALA A 98 -8.71 -17.39 -1.55
N GLU A 99 -7.60 -18.09 -1.28
CA GLU A 99 -7.64 -19.44 -0.71
C GLU A 99 -8.17 -19.49 0.73
N THR A 100 -7.98 -18.44 1.53
CA THR A 100 -8.55 -18.36 2.89
C THR A 100 -10.07 -18.37 2.83
N TRP A 101 -10.65 -17.64 1.88
CA TRP A 101 -12.10 -17.65 1.63
C TRP A 101 -12.57 -18.99 1.07
N ALA A 102 -11.82 -19.58 0.15
CA ALA A 102 -12.14 -20.90 -0.39
C ALA A 102 -12.15 -21.97 0.71
N MET A 103 -11.18 -21.95 1.62
CA MET A 103 -11.10 -22.86 2.76
C MET A 103 -12.24 -22.65 3.76
N LEU A 104 -12.60 -21.40 4.05
CA LEU A 104 -13.75 -21.09 4.89
C LEU A 104 -15.05 -21.63 4.28
N LEU A 105 -15.28 -21.35 2.99
CA LEU A 105 -16.47 -21.83 2.27
C LEU A 105 -16.49 -23.36 2.18
N ALA A 106 -15.34 -23.99 1.92
CA ALA A 106 -15.22 -25.45 1.92
C ALA A 106 -15.54 -26.03 3.30
N GLY A 107 -15.01 -25.44 4.38
CA GLY A 107 -15.29 -25.84 5.75
C GLY A 107 -16.78 -25.74 6.09
N LEU A 108 -17.41 -24.60 5.79
CA LEU A 108 -18.84 -24.39 6.01
C LEU A 108 -19.71 -25.32 5.15
N GLY A 109 -19.31 -25.55 3.90
CA GLY A 109 -19.97 -26.49 2.99
C GLY A 109 -19.96 -27.92 3.51
N MET A 110 -18.83 -28.38 4.06
CA MET A 110 -18.72 -29.70 4.70
C MET A 110 -19.63 -29.83 5.92
N LEU A 111 -19.67 -28.82 6.79
CA LEU A 111 -20.54 -28.83 7.97
C LEU A 111 -22.02 -28.90 7.59
N GLY A 112 -22.45 -28.09 6.61
CA GLY A 112 -23.82 -28.12 6.09
C GLY A 112 -24.18 -29.48 5.47
N TRP A 113 -23.26 -30.09 4.72
CA TRP A 113 -23.46 -31.41 4.13
C TRP A 113 -23.61 -32.51 5.20
N MET A 114 -22.77 -32.50 6.24
CA MET A 114 -22.88 -33.46 7.35
C MET A 114 -24.22 -33.34 8.08
N GLN A 115 -24.68 -32.11 8.33
CA GLN A 115 -25.98 -31.89 8.98
C GLN A 115 -27.14 -32.42 8.13
N ARG A 116 -27.11 -32.21 6.80
CA ARG A 116 -28.12 -32.75 5.89
C ARG A 116 -28.17 -34.28 5.93
N ARG A 117 -27.01 -34.95 6.01
CA ARG A 117 -26.93 -36.42 6.10
C ARG A 117 -27.43 -36.98 7.43
N ARG A 118 -27.52 -36.17 8.49
CA ARG A 118 -28.10 -36.58 9.78
C ARG A 118 -29.62 -36.46 9.83
N GLN A 119 -30.20 -35.64 8.94
CA GLN A 119 -31.65 -35.40 8.88
C GLN A 119 -32.38 -36.21 7.80
N ALA A 120 -31.63 -36.90 6.92
CA ALA A 120 -32.14 -37.86 5.94
C ALA A 120 -31.93 -39.28 6.46
#